data_AF-X1RT03-F1
#
_entry.id   AF-X1RT03-F1
#
_cell.length_a   1.000
_cell.length_b   1.000
_cell.length_c   1.000
_cell.angle_alpha   90.00
_cell.angle_beta   90.00
_cell.angle_gamma   90.00
#
_symmetry.space_group_name_H-M   'P 1'
#
loop_
_entity.id
_entity.type
_entity.pdbx_description
1 polymer ?
#
loop_
_entity_poly.entity_id
_entity_poly.type
_entity_poly.pdbx_seq_one_letter_code
_entity_poly.pdbx_strand_id
1 'polypeptide(L)'
;MLKQFGEFVMGEAKMIEPYFYRSSNFQNWFTCDKTDPFVYVGCHYVDLVYFITGLKPVEVSVSGIKGKFPNGNEGYMWANGRVRFENGALLSVTDGLGYPDEGAGSNEQNLQMFFEGDGKTGMIKHDDHYRGVQHAYLDGIGCAGSSFNFVSPDFFQLVP
;
A
#
# COMPACT_ATOMS: atom_id res chain seq x y z
N MET A 1 7.97 6.07 17.96
CA MET A 1 8.46 5.11 16.95
C MET A 1 8.91 5.79 15.66
N LEU A 2 8.15 6.73 15.06
CA LEU A 2 8.52 7.46 13.84
C LEU A 2 9.84 8.25 13.85
N LYS A 3 10.26 8.80 15.01
CA LYS A 3 11.49 9.60 15.10
C LYS A 3 12.76 8.87 14.63
N GLN A 4 12.72 7.54 14.56
CA GLN A 4 13.83 6.71 14.10
C GLN A 4 13.92 6.56 12.58
N PHE A 5 12.93 7.03 11.81
CA PHE A 5 12.95 6.99 10.33
C PHE A 5 13.07 8.39 9.72
N GLY A 6 12.62 9.43 10.43
CA GLY A 6 12.57 10.80 9.92
C GLY A 6 11.14 11.22 9.56
N GLU A 7 11.01 12.24 8.73
CA GLU A 7 9.74 12.78 8.23
C GLU A 7 9.33 12.06 6.94
N PHE A 8 8.08 11.58 6.86
CA PHE A 8 7.59 10.92 5.65
C PHE A 8 7.57 11.91 4.48
N VAL A 9 8.09 11.50 3.31
CA VAL A 9 8.14 12.37 2.11
C VAL A 9 7.55 11.73 0.85
N MET A 10 7.69 10.42 0.68
CA MET A 10 7.27 9.73 -0.54
C MET A 10 6.94 8.27 -0.25
N GLY A 11 5.87 7.75 -0.84
CA GLY A 11 5.52 6.35 -0.74
C GLY A 11 4.79 5.81 -1.96
N GLU A 12 4.83 4.49 -2.08
CA GLU A 12 4.11 3.72 -3.08
C GLU A 12 3.45 2.51 -2.44
N ALA A 13 2.25 2.18 -2.88
CA ALA A 13 1.52 1.01 -2.44
C ALA A 13 0.84 0.31 -3.62
N LYS A 14 0.61 -0.99 -3.47
CA LYS A 14 -0.19 -1.77 -4.41
C LYS A 14 -1.13 -2.70 -3.66
N MET A 15 -2.36 -2.81 -4.17
CA MET A 15 -3.29 -3.89 -3.86
C MET A 15 -3.93 -4.38 -5.16
N ILE A 16 -3.38 -5.45 -5.71
CA ILE A 16 -3.97 -6.10 -6.87
C ILE A 16 -4.63 -7.40 -6.41
N GLU A 17 -5.96 -7.38 -6.38
CA GLU A 17 -6.79 -8.56 -6.12
C GLU A 17 -6.68 -9.58 -7.26
N PRO A 18 -6.95 -10.87 -7.01
CA PRO A 18 -6.89 -11.91 -8.02
C PRO A 18 -7.75 -11.61 -9.25
N TYR A 19 -7.27 -11.99 -10.43
CA TYR A 19 -8.00 -11.82 -11.68
C TYR A 19 -9.34 -12.56 -11.67
N PHE A 20 -9.40 -13.76 -11.09
CA PHE A 20 -10.63 -14.54 -10.99
C PHE A 20 -11.77 -13.83 -10.24
N TYR A 21 -11.50 -12.77 -9.46
CA TYR A 21 -12.55 -11.95 -8.83
C TYR A 21 -13.47 -11.32 -9.87
N ARG A 22 -13.01 -11.10 -11.11
CA ARG A 22 -13.87 -10.63 -12.21
C ARG A 22 -15.00 -11.61 -12.54
N SER A 23 -14.84 -12.89 -12.24
CA SER A 23 -15.87 -13.92 -12.44
C SER A 23 -16.66 -14.22 -11.16
N SER A 24 -16.42 -13.48 -10.08
CA SER A 24 -17.07 -13.64 -8.77
C SER A 24 -18.28 -12.71 -8.61
N ASN A 25 -18.84 -12.64 -7.40
CA ASN A 25 -19.93 -11.70 -7.07
C ASN A 25 -19.57 -10.22 -7.24
N PHE A 26 -18.28 -9.87 -7.36
CA PHE A 26 -17.85 -8.50 -7.65
C PHE A 26 -18.53 -7.92 -8.89
N GLN A 27 -18.76 -8.74 -9.92
CA GLN A 27 -19.44 -8.29 -11.14
C GLN A 27 -20.86 -7.73 -10.93
N ASN A 28 -21.48 -7.99 -9.78
CA ASN A 28 -22.84 -7.53 -9.46
C ASN A 28 -22.88 -6.14 -8.82
N TRP A 29 -21.79 -5.67 -8.22
CA TRP A 29 -21.78 -4.41 -7.45
C TRP A 29 -20.56 -3.53 -7.72
N PHE A 30 -19.51 -4.06 -8.35
CA PHE A 30 -18.28 -3.34 -8.68
C PHE A 30 -18.40 -2.54 -10.00
N THR A 31 -19.51 -1.81 -10.17
CA THR A 31 -19.78 -1.03 -11.39
C THR A 31 -19.28 0.40 -11.27
N CYS A 32 -19.02 1.05 -12.42
CA CYS A 32 -18.40 2.39 -12.47
C CYS A 32 -19.17 3.48 -11.69
N ASP A 33 -20.47 3.30 -11.46
CA ASP A 33 -21.33 4.22 -10.71
C ASP A 33 -21.37 3.94 -9.20
N LYS A 34 -20.74 2.84 -8.76
CA LYS A 34 -20.76 2.38 -7.36
C LYS A 34 -19.41 2.49 -6.68
N THR A 35 -18.35 2.08 -7.36
CA THR A 35 -17.02 1.99 -6.76
C THR A 35 -15.91 1.85 -7.80
N ASP A 36 -14.67 1.85 -7.33
CA ASP A 36 -13.47 1.52 -8.07
C ASP A 36 -12.44 0.85 -7.12
N PRO A 37 -11.33 0.31 -7.64
CA PRO A 37 -10.32 -0.36 -6.81
C PRO A 37 -9.70 0.54 -5.74
N PHE A 38 -9.54 1.84 -5.97
CA PHE A 38 -8.96 2.75 -4.99
C PHE A 38 -9.92 2.98 -3.82
N VAL A 39 -11.21 3.16 -4.08
CA VAL A 39 -12.21 3.30 -3.01
C VAL A 39 -12.40 1.99 -2.24
N TYR A 40 -12.39 0.85 -2.92
CA TYR A 40 -12.56 -0.46 -2.30
C TYR A 40 -11.39 -0.87 -1.40
N VAL A 41 -10.15 -0.79 -1.91
CA VAL A 41 -8.95 -1.28 -1.20
C VAL A 41 -7.83 -0.26 -1.07
N GLY A 42 -7.67 0.64 -2.04
CA GLY A 42 -6.61 1.65 -2.00
C GLY A 42 -6.72 2.58 -0.78
N CYS A 43 -7.94 2.85 -0.29
CA CYS A 43 -8.19 3.64 0.91
C CYS A 43 -7.53 3.07 2.18
N HIS A 44 -7.32 1.74 2.25
CA HIS A 44 -6.63 1.11 3.38
C HIS A 44 -5.16 1.54 3.47
N TYR A 45 -4.49 1.83 2.35
CA TYR A 45 -3.11 2.32 2.38
C TYR A 45 -3.03 3.79 2.76
N VAL A 46 -4.05 4.58 2.42
CA VAL A 46 -4.17 5.96 2.91
C VAL A 46 -4.33 5.95 4.43
N ASP A 47 -5.22 5.11 4.94
CA ASP A 47 -5.42 4.94 6.38
C ASP A 47 -4.18 4.38 7.08
N LEU A 48 -3.49 3.42 6.48
CA LEU A 48 -2.25 2.87 7.03
C LEU A 48 -1.14 3.91 7.12
N VAL A 49 -0.96 4.77 6.10
CA VAL A 49 -0.02 5.88 6.19
C VAL A 49 -0.43 6.88 7.27
N TYR A 50 -1.72 7.21 7.39
CA TYR A 50 -2.22 8.04 8.49
C TYR A 50 -1.95 7.39 9.86
N PHE A 51 -2.20 6.10 10.01
CA PHE A 51 -1.94 5.35 11.23
C PHE A 51 -0.45 5.36 11.60
N ILE A 52 0.42 5.14 10.62
CA ILE A 52 1.88 5.11 10.82
C ILE A 52 2.42 6.50 11.18
N THR A 53 1.96 7.55 10.49
CA THR A 53 2.60 8.88 10.50
C THR A 53 1.85 9.93 11.32
N GLY A 54 0.56 9.76 11.53
CA GLY A 54 -0.36 10.79 12.03
C GLY A 54 -0.75 11.87 11.02
N LEU A 55 -0.19 11.83 9.80
CA LEU A 55 -0.39 12.87 8.79
C LEU A 55 -1.76 12.73 8.12
N LYS A 56 -2.52 13.82 8.09
CA LYS A 56 -3.82 13.82 7.41
C LYS A 56 -3.68 13.97 5.89
N PRO A 57 -4.44 13.23 5.08
CA PRO A 57 -4.52 13.47 3.64
C PRO A 57 -5.27 14.79 3.36
N VAL A 58 -4.79 15.57 2.39
CA VAL A 58 -5.31 16.90 2.04
C VAL A 58 -5.70 17.04 0.57
N GLU A 59 -5.21 16.16 -0.32
CA GLU A 59 -5.55 16.14 -1.73
C GLU A 59 -5.53 14.70 -2.25
N VAL A 60 -6.45 14.37 -3.16
CA VAL A 60 -6.50 13.07 -3.83
C VAL A 60 -6.82 13.27 -5.32
N SER A 61 -6.12 12.54 -6.18
CA SER A 61 -6.45 12.39 -7.60
C SER A 61 -6.44 10.92 -7.97
N VAL A 62 -7.49 10.42 -8.61
CA VAL A 62 -7.62 9.01 -8.99
C VAL A 62 -7.91 8.92 -10.47
N SER A 63 -7.23 8.00 -11.16
CA SER A 63 -7.49 7.65 -12.56
C SER A 63 -7.76 6.15 -12.67
N GLY A 64 -8.86 5.78 -13.33
CA GLY A 64 -9.27 4.39 -13.48
C GLY A 64 -9.23 3.91 -14.94
N ILE A 65 -8.98 2.61 -15.14
CA ILE A 65 -9.10 1.95 -16.45
C ILE A 65 -10.35 1.08 -16.44
N LYS A 66 -11.31 1.41 -17.30
CA LYS A 66 -12.56 0.68 -17.45
C LYS A 66 -12.36 -0.67 -18.15
N GLY A 67 -13.22 -1.62 -17.83
CA GLY A 67 -13.37 -2.88 -18.55
C GLY A 67 -14.74 -3.49 -18.31
N LYS A 68 -14.99 -4.67 -18.90
CA LYS A 68 -16.24 -5.41 -18.72
C LYS A 68 -16.04 -6.66 -17.90
N PHE A 69 -16.96 -6.91 -16.98
CA PHE A 69 -17.11 -8.21 -16.33
C PHE A 69 -17.77 -9.23 -17.28
N PRO A 70 -17.67 -10.54 -16.99
CA PRO A 70 -18.30 -11.60 -17.79
C PRO A 70 -19.83 -11.45 -17.92
N ASN A 71 -20.51 -10.90 -16.91
CA ASN A 71 -21.95 -10.61 -16.97
C ASN A 71 -22.31 -9.38 -17.83
N GLY A 72 -21.34 -8.68 -18.42
CA GLY A 72 -21.54 -7.52 -19.28
C GLY A 72 -21.49 -6.16 -18.57
N ASN A 73 -21.47 -6.11 -17.23
CA ASN A 73 -21.36 -4.86 -16.48
C ASN A 73 -20.00 -4.18 -16.72
N GLU A 74 -19.99 -2.85 -16.77
CA GLU A 74 -18.77 -2.05 -16.87
C GLU A 74 -18.31 -1.60 -15.48
N GLY A 75 -17.04 -1.86 -15.16
CA GLY A 75 -16.39 -1.44 -13.93
C GLY A 75 -14.99 -0.90 -14.18
N TYR A 76 -14.42 -0.23 -13.19
CA TYR A 76 -12.99 0.09 -13.19
C TYR A 76 -12.21 -1.15 -12.81
N MET A 77 -11.44 -1.68 -13.74
CA MET A 77 -10.62 -2.89 -13.53
C MET A 77 -9.30 -2.58 -12.83
N TRP A 78 -8.85 -1.33 -12.98
CA TRP A 78 -7.63 -0.78 -12.41
C TRP A 78 -7.89 0.64 -11.95
N ALA A 79 -7.17 1.06 -10.91
CA ALA A 79 -7.07 2.45 -10.50
C ALA A 79 -5.62 2.79 -10.13
N ASN A 80 -5.24 4.04 -10.37
CA ASN A 80 -4.06 4.63 -9.78
C ASN A 80 -4.48 5.91 -9.05
N GLY A 81 -4.30 5.92 -7.74
CA GLY A 81 -4.57 7.06 -6.87
C GLY A 81 -3.27 7.74 -6.45
N ARG A 82 -3.29 9.06 -6.36
CA ARG A 82 -2.23 9.87 -5.76
C ARG A 82 -2.81 10.69 -4.63
N VAL A 83 -2.21 10.59 -3.45
CA VAL A 83 -2.63 11.28 -2.23
C VAL A 83 -1.51 12.20 -1.77
N ARG A 84 -1.87 13.42 -1.38
CA ARG A 84 -0.98 14.36 -0.70
C ARG A 84 -1.36 14.45 0.77
N PHE A 85 -0.37 14.49 1.63
CA PHE A 85 -0.52 14.68 3.06
C PHE A 85 -0.24 16.13 3.49
N GLU A 86 -0.67 16.50 4.70
CA GLU A 86 -0.57 17.88 5.20
C GLU A 86 0.86 18.44 5.30
N ASN A 87 1.87 17.56 5.42
CA ASN A 87 3.29 17.95 5.36
C ASN A 87 3.85 18.05 3.92
N GLY A 88 3.01 17.86 2.90
CA GLY A 88 3.39 17.86 1.49
C GLY A 88 3.85 16.51 0.93
N ALA A 89 3.98 15.48 1.77
CA ALA A 89 4.35 14.14 1.34
C ALA A 89 3.34 13.51 0.40
N LEU A 90 3.77 12.52 -0.38
CA LEU A 90 3.00 11.93 -1.45
C LEU A 90 2.95 10.40 -1.34
N LEU A 91 1.77 9.83 -1.61
CA LEU A 91 1.56 8.40 -1.76
C LEU A 91 0.94 8.11 -3.13
N SER A 92 1.53 7.19 -3.89
CA SER A 92 0.92 6.58 -5.06
C SER A 92 0.35 5.22 -4.69
N VAL A 93 -0.91 4.92 -5.05
CA VAL A 93 -1.56 3.63 -4.79
C VAL A 93 -2.02 3.05 -6.11
N THR A 94 -1.59 1.84 -6.44
CA THR A 94 -2.04 1.12 -7.64
C THR A 94 -2.90 -0.08 -7.23
N ASP A 95 -4.15 -0.04 -7.66
CA ASP A 95 -5.16 -1.01 -7.26
C ASP A 95 -5.77 -1.70 -8.49
N GLY A 96 -6.25 -2.92 -8.34
CA GLY A 96 -6.96 -3.58 -9.43
C GLY A 96 -7.53 -4.94 -9.10
N LEU A 97 -8.41 -5.42 -9.97
CA LEU A 97 -8.89 -6.81 -10.00
C LEU A 97 -8.13 -7.52 -11.12
N GLY A 98 -6.87 -7.89 -10.91
CA GLY A 98 -6.01 -8.23 -12.06
C GLY A 98 -4.74 -9.00 -11.76
N TYR A 99 -4.54 -9.47 -10.53
CA TYR A 99 -3.37 -10.27 -10.20
C TYR A 99 -3.48 -11.61 -10.93
N PRO A 100 -2.44 -12.07 -11.66
CA PRO A 100 -2.54 -13.27 -12.48
C PRO A 100 -2.95 -14.49 -11.65
N ASP A 101 -3.92 -15.27 -12.13
CA ASP A 101 -4.38 -16.48 -11.43
C ASP A 101 -3.29 -17.54 -11.31
N GLU A 102 -2.31 -17.52 -12.22
CA GLU A 102 -1.11 -18.38 -12.20
C GLU A 102 0.11 -17.68 -11.52
N GLY A 103 -0.11 -16.50 -10.93
CA GLY A 103 0.91 -15.75 -10.18
C GLY A 103 1.26 -16.40 -8.85
N ALA A 104 2.36 -15.98 -8.25
CA ALA A 104 2.80 -16.47 -6.94
C ALA A 104 2.01 -15.82 -5.80
N GLY A 105 1.43 -16.60 -4.89
CA GLY A 105 0.57 -16.06 -3.84
C GLY A 105 -0.83 -15.72 -4.37
N SER A 106 -1.66 -15.09 -3.53
CA SER A 106 -3.08 -14.88 -3.82
C SER A 106 -3.40 -13.51 -4.41
N ASN A 107 -2.56 -12.51 -4.19
CA ASN A 107 -2.72 -11.12 -4.60
C ASN A 107 -1.36 -10.43 -4.55
N GLU A 108 -1.30 -9.15 -4.92
CA GLU A 108 -0.13 -8.30 -4.72
C GLU A 108 -0.45 -7.22 -3.70
N GLN A 109 0.22 -7.25 -2.54
CA GLN A 109 0.02 -6.30 -1.45
C GLN A 109 1.35 -5.79 -0.91
N ASN A 110 1.62 -4.50 -1.08
CA ASN A 110 2.83 -3.89 -0.56
C ASN A 110 2.64 -2.42 -0.22
N LEU A 111 3.50 -1.93 0.67
CA LEU A 111 3.64 -0.51 1.00
C LEU A 111 5.13 -0.22 1.18
N GLN A 112 5.61 0.79 0.48
CA GLN A 112 6.95 1.33 0.65
C GLN A 112 6.86 2.81 0.97
N MET A 113 7.59 3.23 1.99
CA MET A 113 7.62 4.61 2.49
C MET A 113 9.06 5.05 2.67
N PHE A 114 9.36 6.26 2.22
CA PHE A 114 10.65 6.91 2.36
C PHE A 114 10.51 8.14 3.25
N PHE A 115 11.57 8.37 4.04
CA PHE A 115 11.60 9.39 5.07
C PHE A 115 12.89 10.20 4.98
N GLU A 116 12.81 11.49 5.29
CA GLU A 116 13.93 12.43 5.34
C GLU A 116 14.34 12.75 6.79
N GLY A 117 15.64 12.77 7.04
CA GLY A 117 16.25 13.11 8.33
C GLY A 117 17.48 14.01 8.15
N ASP A 118 18.25 14.22 9.21
CA ASP A 118 19.45 15.09 9.16
C ASP A 118 20.61 14.39 8.44
N GLY A 119 20.76 14.64 7.13
CA GLY A 119 21.82 14.07 6.30
C GLY A 119 21.70 12.56 6.03
N LYS A 120 20.54 11.96 6.35
CA LYS A 120 20.25 10.54 6.16
C LYS A 120 18.75 10.30 5.94
N THR A 121 18.42 9.22 5.24
CA THR A 121 17.03 8.84 4.91
C THR A 121 16.62 7.55 5.60
N GLY A 122 15.34 7.44 5.95
CA GLY A 122 14.73 6.22 6.49
C GLY A 122 13.84 5.52 5.45
N MET A 123 13.54 4.24 5.70
CA MET A 123 12.62 3.47 4.86
C MET A 123 11.84 2.44 5.68
N ILE A 124 10.55 2.33 5.36
CA ILE A 124 9.68 1.22 5.76
C ILE A 124 9.22 0.52 4.49
N LYS A 125 9.40 -0.80 4.40
CA LYS A 125 8.85 -1.61 3.32
C LYS A 125 8.13 -2.84 3.88
N HIS A 126 6.87 -2.97 3.46
CA HIS A 126 6.03 -4.14 3.66
C HIS A 126 5.76 -4.79 2.30
N ASP A 127 5.83 -6.12 2.27
CA ASP A 127 5.56 -6.96 1.11
C ASP A 127 4.93 -8.26 1.61
N ASP A 128 3.64 -8.46 1.30
CA ASP A 128 2.86 -9.58 1.86
C ASP A 128 3.30 -10.94 1.30
N HIS A 129 3.88 -10.99 0.10
CA HIS A 129 4.47 -12.21 -0.44
C HIS A 129 5.64 -12.71 0.40
N TYR A 130 6.34 -11.78 1.05
CA TYR A 130 7.46 -12.08 1.91
C TYR A 130 7.11 -12.15 3.39
N ARG A 131 5.82 -12.04 3.78
CA ARG A 131 5.33 -12.01 5.19
C ARG A 131 6.44 -11.57 6.13
N GLY A 132 7.00 -10.40 5.89
CA GLY A 132 8.33 -10.09 6.35
C GLY A 132 8.54 -8.60 6.22
N VAL A 133 8.77 -7.94 7.35
CA VAL A 133 9.00 -6.50 7.36
C VAL A 133 10.48 -6.26 7.08
N GLN A 134 10.75 -5.41 6.09
CA GLN A 134 12.08 -4.86 5.84
C GLN A 134 12.10 -3.43 6.36
N HIS A 135 13.00 -3.15 7.30
CA HIS A 135 13.12 -1.82 7.88
C HIS A 135 14.58 -1.42 8.01
N ALA A 136 14.84 -0.14 7.77
CA ALA A 136 16.14 0.49 7.93
C ALA A 136 16.07 1.53 9.04
N TYR A 137 16.79 1.30 10.13
CA TYR A 137 16.93 2.30 11.19
C TYR A 137 17.92 3.38 10.79
N LEU A 138 17.70 4.61 11.24
CA LEU A 138 18.63 5.71 11.06
C LEU A 138 19.96 5.53 11.83
N ASP A 139 20.00 4.64 12.82
CA ASP A 139 21.17 4.29 13.63
C ASP A 139 21.32 2.76 13.71
N GLY A 140 22.52 2.25 14.03
CA GLY A 140 22.81 0.81 14.11
C GLY A 140 22.22 0.13 15.35
N ILE A 141 20.89 0.12 15.47
CA ILE A 141 20.15 -0.44 16.63
C ILE A 141 19.56 -1.83 16.36
N GLY A 142 19.77 -2.39 15.15
CA GLY A 142 19.33 -3.74 14.80
C GLY A 142 20.23 -4.83 15.36
N CYS A 143 19.94 -6.08 14.97
CA CYS A 143 20.71 -7.23 15.42
C CYS A 143 22.19 -7.07 15.04
N ALA A 144 23.08 -7.25 16.03
CA ALA A 144 24.51 -7.00 15.86
C ALA A 144 24.88 -5.59 15.35
N GLY A 145 24.04 -4.59 15.64
CA GLY A 145 24.27 -3.20 15.22
C GLY A 145 23.91 -2.93 13.77
N SER A 146 23.18 -3.84 13.10
CA SER A 146 22.73 -3.65 11.72
C SER A 146 21.74 -2.48 11.62
N SER A 147 21.88 -1.68 10.57
CA SER A 147 20.87 -0.67 10.23
C SER A 147 19.71 -1.28 9.45
N PHE A 148 19.94 -2.31 8.63
CA PHE A 148 18.92 -2.98 7.83
C PHE A 148 18.59 -4.37 8.37
N ASN A 149 17.29 -4.68 8.52
CA ASN A 149 16.82 -5.92 9.15
C ASN A 149 15.60 -6.50 8.42
N PHE A 150 15.46 -7.82 8.51
CA PHE A 150 14.28 -8.59 8.11
C PHE A 150 13.62 -9.17 9.36
N VAL A 151 12.30 -9.00 9.52
CA VAL A 151 11.55 -9.57 10.66
C VAL A 151 10.30 -10.29 10.16
N SER A 152 10.09 -11.53 10.60
CA SER A 152 8.82 -12.26 10.36
C SER A 152 7.72 -11.72 11.29
N PRO A 153 6.50 -11.44 10.79
CA PRO A 153 5.37 -10.88 11.53
C PRO A 153 4.72 -11.90 12.47
N ASP A 154 5.16 -13.16 12.48
CA ASP A 154 4.66 -14.19 13.41
C ASP A 154 4.95 -13.87 14.90
N PHE A 155 5.66 -12.75 15.20
CA PHE A 155 6.07 -12.37 16.56
C PHE A 155 5.88 -10.89 16.92
N PHE A 156 4.83 -10.20 16.48
CA PHE A 156 4.56 -8.84 16.99
C PHE A 156 3.42 -8.72 17.99
N GLN A 157 3.82 -8.60 19.26
CA GLN A 157 3.28 -7.59 20.18
C GLN A 157 4.45 -6.68 20.58
N LEU A 158 4.46 -5.42 20.12
CA LEU A 158 5.37 -4.41 20.68
C LEU A 158 4.76 -3.92 21.99
N VAL A 159 5.30 -4.41 23.10
CA VAL A 159 5.02 -3.94 24.47
C VAL A 159 6.29 -3.24 24.98
N PRO A 160 6.18 -2.15 25.77
CA PRO A 160 7.23 -1.14 25.97
C PRO A 160 8.63 -1.63 26.32
#